data_AF-A0A224YCV6-F1
#
_entry.id   AF-A0A224YCV6-F1
#
_cell.length_a   1.000
_cell.length_b   1.000
_cell.length_c   1.000
_cell.angle_alpha   90.00
_cell.angle_beta   90.00
_cell.angle_gamma   90.00
#
_symmetry.space_group_name_H-M   'P 1'
#
loop_
_entity.id
_entity.type
_entity.pdbx_description
1 polymer ?
#
loop_
_entity_poly.entity_id
_entity_poly.type
_entity_poly.pdbx_seq_one_letter_code
_entity_poly.pdbx_strand_id
1 'polypeptide(L)'
;MASAYAFGLISIAFILSLVLLAEGRNVRNEKCSKEVTVEGCDTVLLGWSFSPQHNKCVKGFACSAIANRFENESQCKKTCPPVSGRRPEIKVLVMWSCQFWLKYGGACQTRWYESYTDKNGRKCRLLYYTGCGAWKHKLYTFDFCRRRCRVYLGRRKKYPPGKPQ
;
A
#
# COMPACT_ATOMS: atom_id res chain seq x y z
N MET A 1 -15.22 -53.66 37.53
CA MET A 1 -15.53 -53.17 36.17
C MET A 1 -15.66 -51.64 36.14
N ALA A 2 -14.62 -50.89 36.55
CA ALA A 2 -14.65 -49.41 36.59
C ALA A 2 -13.51 -48.76 35.78
N SER A 3 -12.65 -49.57 35.16
CA SER A 3 -11.38 -49.11 34.59
C SER A 3 -11.53 -48.60 33.15
N ALA A 4 -12.36 -49.24 32.31
CA ALA A 4 -12.49 -48.88 30.89
C ALA A 4 -13.18 -47.52 30.64
N TYR A 5 -14.11 -47.12 31.51
CA TYR A 5 -14.85 -45.86 31.37
C TYR A 5 -13.97 -44.63 31.66
N ALA A 6 -13.02 -44.77 32.60
CA ALA A 6 -12.11 -43.68 32.96
C ALA A 6 -11.11 -43.38 31.83
N PHE A 7 -10.55 -44.39 31.17
CA PHE A 7 -9.63 -44.20 30.05
C PHE A 7 -10.31 -43.59 28.82
N GLY A 8 -11.55 -44.01 28.51
CA GLY A 8 -12.32 -43.43 27.40
C GLY A 8 -12.62 -41.94 27.60
N LEU A 9 -12.99 -41.52 28.81
CA LEU A 9 -13.27 -40.12 29.12
C LEU A 9 -12.02 -39.24 29.11
N ILE A 10 -10.87 -39.76 29.57
CA ILE A 10 -9.59 -39.04 29.51
C ILE A 10 -9.15 -38.83 28.06
N SER A 11 -9.29 -39.84 27.18
CA SER A 11 -8.96 -39.70 25.75
C SER A 11 -9.88 -38.71 25.03
N ILE A 12 -11.18 -38.71 25.33
CA ILE A 12 -12.14 -37.76 24.74
C ILE A 12 -11.85 -36.33 25.22
N ALA A 13 -11.52 -36.15 26.50
CA ALA A 13 -11.14 -34.84 27.05
C ALA A 13 -9.83 -34.32 26.41
N PHE A 14 -8.85 -35.20 26.18
CA PHE A 14 -7.59 -34.83 25.52
C PHE A 14 -7.83 -34.43 24.05
N ILE A 15 -8.69 -35.15 23.34
CA ILE A 15 -9.07 -34.84 21.96
C ILE A 15 -9.86 -33.51 21.90
N LEU A 16 -10.81 -33.28 22.82
CA LEU A 16 -11.54 -32.02 22.92
C LEU A 16 -10.60 -30.84 23.24
N SER A 17 -9.62 -31.02 24.14
CA SER A 17 -8.61 -30.00 24.42
C SER A 17 -7.70 -29.72 23.21
N LEU A 18 -7.33 -30.74 22.43
CA LEU A 18 -6.57 -30.56 21.19
C LEU A 18 -7.40 -29.86 20.10
N VAL A 19 -8.70 -30.15 19.99
CA VAL A 19 -9.61 -29.49 19.04
C VAL A 19 -9.86 -28.03 19.44
N LEU A 20 -10.02 -27.72 20.73
CA LEU A 20 -10.17 -26.34 21.24
C LEU A 20 -8.92 -25.48 21.03
N LEU A 21 -7.73 -26.09 20.94
CA LEU A 21 -6.48 -25.40 20.58
C LEU A 21 -6.31 -25.21 19.05
N ALA A 22 -7.06 -25.95 18.22
CA ALA A 22 -6.90 -25.96 16.77
C ALA A 22 -7.69 -24.86 16.03
N GLU A 23 -8.63 -24.17 16.70
CA GLU A 23 -9.47 -23.13 16.07
C GLU A 23 -9.01 -21.70 16.41
N GLY A 24 -7.71 -21.46 16.35
CA GLY A 24 -7.19 -20.11 16.16
C GLY A 24 -7.47 -19.63 14.74
N ARG A 25 -8.71 -19.21 14.43
CA ARG A 25 -9.00 -18.51 13.18
C ARG A 25 -8.07 -17.29 13.14
N ASN A 26 -7.07 -17.31 12.25
CA ASN A 26 -6.04 -16.28 12.19
C ASN A 26 -6.67 -14.99 11.64
N VAL A 27 -7.34 -14.23 12.50
CA VAL A 27 -8.05 -13.01 12.13
C VAL A 27 -7.00 -11.98 11.77
N ARG A 28 -6.95 -11.64 10.48
CA ARG A 28 -6.04 -10.65 9.96
C ARG A 28 -6.27 -9.30 10.63
N ASN A 29 -5.17 -8.58 10.91
CA ASN A 29 -5.25 -7.22 11.43
C ASN A 29 -6.09 -6.33 10.50
N GLU A 30 -7.13 -5.69 11.06
CA GLU A 30 -8.08 -4.86 10.30
C GLU A 30 -7.42 -3.69 9.54
N LYS A 31 -6.27 -3.22 10.02
CA LYS A 31 -5.51 -2.14 9.37
C LYS A 31 -5.12 -2.52 7.95
N CYS A 32 -4.85 -3.79 7.68
CA CYS A 32 -4.44 -4.28 6.37
C CYS A 32 -5.55 -4.20 5.30
N SER A 33 -6.81 -4.05 5.73
CA SER A 33 -7.97 -3.95 4.85
C SER A 33 -8.36 -2.50 4.57
N LYS A 34 -7.77 -1.52 5.28
CA LYS A 34 -8.05 -0.11 5.04
C LYS A 34 -7.44 0.33 3.71
N GLU A 35 -8.23 1.04 2.91
CA GLU A 35 -7.80 1.54 1.61
C GLU A 35 -6.71 2.60 1.76
N VAL A 36 -5.65 2.46 0.99
CA VAL A 36 -4.59 3.47 0.89
C VAL A 36 -5.06 4.59 -0.03
N THR A 37 -5.10 5.83 0.47
CA THR A 37 -5.51 7.02 -0.29
C THR A 37 -4.41 8.09 -0.27
N VAL A 38 -4.44 8.98 -1.28
CA VAL A 38 -3.48 10.09 -1.48
C VAL A 38 -4.18 11.42 -1.74
N GLU A 39 -5.50 11.40 -1.86
CA GLU A 39 -6.36 12.56 -2.02
C GLU A 39 -7.32 12.61 -0.83
N GLY A 40 -7.83 13.80 -0.50
CA GLY A 40 -8.75 13.98 0.62
C GLY A 40 -8.11 14.03 2.01
N CYS A 41 -6.81 14.34 2.12
CA CYS A 41 -6.11 14.47 3.41
C CYS A 41 -5.10 15.60 3.43
N ASP A 42 -4.74 16.08 4.63
CA ASP A 42 -3.85 17.25 4.79
C ASP A 42 -2.38 16.94 4.59
N THR A 43 -1.95 15.72 4.91
CA THR A 43 -0.54 15.32 4.85
C THR A 43 -0.44 13.98 4.13
N VAL A 44 0.39 13.95 3.09
CA VAL A 44 0.74 12.73 2.35
C VAL A 44 2.21 12.44 2.60
N LEU A 45 2.51 11.23 3.05
CA LEU A 45 3.85 10.80 3.42
C LEU A 45 4.24 9.55 2.65
N LEU A 46 5.52 9.46 2.29
CA LEU A 46 6.10 8.22 1.81
C LEU A 46 6.15 7.20 2.96
N GLY A 47 5.87 5.95 2.65
CA GLY A 47 5.92 4.86 3.63
C GLY A 47 5.64 3.52 2.98
N TRP A 48 5.23 2.56 3.80
CA TRP A 48 4.86 1.21 3.41
C TRP A 48 3.40 0.94 3.75
N SER A 49 2.71 0.23 2.86
CA SER A 49 1.32 -0.18 3.06
C SER A 49 1.10 -1.59 2.55
N PHE A 50 0.20 -2.35 3.16
CA PHE A 50 -0.20 -3.63 2.58
C PHE A 50 -1.13 -3.40 1.39
N SER A 51 -0.79 -4.00 0.26
CA SER A 51 -1.61 -3.95 -0.96
C SER A 51 -2.30 -5.31 -1.17
N PRO A 52 -3.64 -5.39 -1.05
CA PRO A 52 -4.40 -6.59 -1.37
C PRO A 52 -4.21 -7.05 -2.82
N GLN A 53 -4.05 -6.09 -3.74
CA GLN A 53 -3.84 -6.32 -5.17
C GLN A 53 -2.53 -7.06 -5.44
N HIS A 54 -1.49 -6.75 -4.66
CA HIS A 54 -0.14 -7.30 -4.83
C HIS A 54 0.16 -8.41 -3.80
N ASN A 55 -0.78 -8.65 -2.88
CA ASN A 55 -0.64 -9.53 -1.72
C ASN A 55 0.68 -9.32 -0.95
N LYS A 56 1.16 -8.08 -0.85
CA LYS A 56 2.44 -7.75 -0.19
C LYS A 56 2.47 -6.31 0.30
N CYS A 57 3.42 -6.02 1.18
CA CYS A 57 3.78 -4.66 1.54
C CYS A 57 4.50 -3.97 0.37
N VAL A 58 4.07 -2.76 0.05
CA VAL A 58 4.57 -1.96 -1.07
C VAL A 58 4.90 -0.56 -0.59
N LYS A 59 5.96 0.03 -1.16
CA LYS A 59 6.41 1.38 -0.84
C LYS A 59 5.72 2.41 -1.72
N GLY A 60 5.20 3.46 -1.13
CA GLY A 60 4.55 4.54 -1.86
C GLY A 60 4.00 5.62 -0.93
N PHE A 61 3.27 6.57 -1.52
CA PHE A 61 2.68 7.67 -0.78
C PHE A 61 1.28 7.29 -0.28
N ALA A 62 0.99 7.72 0.95
CA ALA A 62 -0.29 7.53 1.59
C ALA A 62 -0.60 8.74 2.49
N CYS A 63 -1.88 9.01 2.69
CA CYS A 63 -2.34 9.93 3.71
C CYS A 63 -1.81 9.51 5.09
N SER A 64 -1.33 10.48 5.88
CA SER A 64 -0.66 10.23 7.16
C SER A 64 -1.53 9.51 8.18
N ALA A 65 -2.83 9.81 8.20
CA ALA A 65 -3.80 9.29 9.15
C ALA A 65 -4.35 7.89 8.80
N ILE A 66 -3.98 7.32 7.64
CA ILE A 66 -4.50 6.00 7.24
C ILE A 66 -3.79 4.90 8.04
N ALA A 67 -4.58 4.02 8.66
CA ALA A 67 -4.08 2.95 9.51
C ALA A 67 -3.23 1.90 8.77
N ASN A 68 -3.47 1.69 7.47
CA ASN A 68 -2.65 0.85 6.59
C ASN A 68 -1.36 1.56 6.13
N ARG A 69 -0.78 2.45 6.95
CA ARG A 69 0.49 3.13 6.67
C ARG A 69 1.48 2.78 7.76
N PHE A 70 2.65 2.36 7.35
CA PHE A 70 3.77 1.97 8.19
C PHE A 70 5.01 2.75 7.76
N GLU A 71 5.90 3.01 8.71
CA GLU A 71 7.12 3.77 8.44
C GLU A 71 8.14 2.93 7.67
N ASN A 72 8.23 1.64 8.01
CA ASN A 72 9.19 0.70 7.43
C ASN A 72 8.52 -0.61 6.97
N GLU A 73 9.22 -1.33 6.08
CA GLU A 73 8.72 -2.56 5.46
C GLU A 73 8.50 -3.68 6.47
N SER A 74 9.41 -3.81 7.44
CA SER A 74 9.38 -4.86 8.46
C SER A 74 8.12 -4.76 9.32
N GLN A 75 7.81 -3.55 9.79
CA GLN A 75 6.58 -3.28 10.55
C GLN A 75 5.33 -3.62 9.74
N CYS A 76 5.30 -3.26 8.46
CA CYS A 76 4.20 -3.63 7.56
C CYS A 76 4.09 -5.15 7.44
N LYS A 77 5.17 -5.88 7.14
CA LYS A 77 5.15 -7.34 6.95
C LYS A 77 4.76 -8.09 8.21
N LYS A 78 5.23 -7.64 9.37
CA LYS A 78 4.85 -8.21 10.67
C LYS A 78 3.37 -8.02 10.98
N THR A 79 2.82 -6.85 10.67
CA THR A 79 1.41 -6.52 10.93
C THR A 79 0.47 -7.13 9.89
N CYS A 80 0.90 -7.15 8.63
CA CYS A 80 0.13 -7.52 7.46
C CYS A 80 0.86 -8.55 6.60
N PRO A 81 1.03 -9.79 7.11
CA PRO A 81 1.67 -10.85 6.33
C PRO A 81 0.88 -11.13 5.03
N PRO A 82 1.56 -11.62 3.97
CA PRO A 82 0.90 -12.11 2.76
C PRO A 82 -0.12 -13.19 3.09
N VAL A 83 -1.24 -13.20 2.36
CA VAL A 83 -2.26 -14.24 2.48
C VAL A 83 -1.81 -15.46 1.67
N SER A 84 -1.66 -16.61 2.33
CA SER A 84 -1.31 -17.88 1.67
C SER A 84 -2.35 -18.26 0.61
N GLY A 85 -1.90 -18.84 -0.49
CA GLY A 85 -2.76 -19.27 -1.60
C GLY A 85 -3.34 -18.14 -2.46
N ARG A 86 -3.23 -16.87 -2.06
CA ARG A 86 -3.74 -15.73 -2.84
C ARG A 86 -2.73 -15.27 -3.90
N ARG A 87 -3.08 -15.45 -5.17
CA ARG A 87 -2.35 -14.87 -6.30
C ARG A 87 -2.73 -13.38 -6.47
N PRO A 88 -1.77 -12.49 -6.80
CA PRO A 88 -2.06 -11.10 -7.13
C PRO A 88 -3.03 -11.00 -8.31
N GLU A 89 -4.16 -10.33 -8.10
CA GLU A 89 -5.09 -10.01 -9.20
C GLU A 89 -4.72 -8.62 -9.73
N ILE A 90 -3.78 -8.55 -10.66
CA ILE A 90 -3.35 -7.30 -11.26
C ILE A 90 -4.33 -6.91 -12.36
N LYS A 91 -5.28 -6.01 -12.06
CA LYS A 91 -6.14 -5.40 -13.07
C LYS A 91 -5.35 -4.37 -13.87
N VAL A 92 -5.00 -4.70 -15.12
CA VAL A 92 -4.15 -3.88 -16.01
C VAL A 92 -4.66 -2.44 -16.16
N LEU A 93 -5.98 -2.24 -16.20
CA LEU A 93 -6.61 -0.92 -16.33
C LEU A 93 -6.33 0.02 -15.14
N VAL A 94 -6.15 -0.53 -13.92
CA VAL A 94 -5.86 0.25 -12.71
C VAL A 94 -4.40 0.72 -12.67
N MET A 95 -3.52 -0.03 -13.33
CA MET A 95 -2.07 0.18 -13.38
C MET A 95 -1.65 1.41 -14.19
N TRP A 96 -2.59 2.17 -14.75
CA TRP A 96 -2.32 3.38 -15.55
C TRP A 96 -2.70 4.67 -14.85
N SER A 97 -3.35 4.59 -13.69
CA SER A 97 -3.78 5.80 -13.01
C SER A 97 -2.60 6.49 -12.32
N CYS A 98 -2.67 7.81 -12.30
CA CYS A 98 -1.73 8.64 -11.56
C CYS A 98 -1.66 8.22 -10.08
N GLN A 99 -2.82 7.96 -9.46
CA GLN A 99 -2.91 7.53 -8.06
C GLN A 99 -2.27 6.16 -7.83
N PHE A 100 -2.44 5.20 -8.75
CA PHE A 100 -1.84 3.88 -8.62
C PHE A 100 -0.33 3.95 -8.48
N TRP A 101 0.34 4.65 -9.41
CA TRP A 101 1.80 4.78 -9.36
C TRP A 101 2.28 5.55 -8.14
N LEU A 102 1.49 6.53 -7.68
CA LEU A 102 1.81 7.26 -6.45
C LEU A 102 1.77 6.36 -5.20
N LYS A 103 0.77 5.48 -5.10
CA LYS A 103 0.56 4.56 -3.96
C LYS A 103 1.49 3.35 -3.99
N TYR A 104 1.88 2.87 -5.17
CA TYR A 104 2.50 1.54 -5.33
C TYR A 104 3.81 1.52 -6.11
N GLY A 105 4.17 2.61 -6.80
CA GLY A 105 5.37 2.70 -7.65
C GLY A 105 6.65 3.13 -6.94
N GLY A 106 6.59 3.44 -5.64
CA GLY A 106 7.66 4.11 -4.90
C GLY A 106 8.99 3.35 -4.84
N ALA A 107 9.00 2.05 -5.14
CA ALA A 107 10.21 1.22 -5.14
C ALA A 107 10.99 1.24 -6.48
N CYS A 108 10.35 1.65 -7.59
CA CYS A 108 10.95 1.53 -8.94
C CYS A 108 10.85 2.80 -9.79
N GLN A 109 10.04 3.78 -9.38
CA GLN A 109 9.86 5.02 -10.14
C GLN A 109 11.04 5.98 -9.99
N THR A 110 11.38 6.68 -11.07
CA THR A 110 12.13 7.93 -10.97
C THR A 110 11.19 9.01 -10.44
N ARG A 111 11.67 9.85 -9.53
CA ARG A 111 10.87 10.95 -8.96
C ARG A 111 11.73 12.14 -8.56
N TRP A 112 11.17 13.35 -8.64
CA TRP A 112 11.79 14.58 -8.18
C TRP A 112 10.74 15.62 -7.80
N TYR A 113 11.17 16.67 -7.11
CA TYR A 113 10.29 17.71 -6.60
C TYR A 113 10.61 19.06 -7.23
N GLU A 114 9.58 19.89 -7.39
CA GLU A 114 9.69 21.29 -7.78
C GLU A 114 8.85 22.13 -6.83
N SER A 115 9.31 23.35 -6.52
CA SER A 115 8.53 24.30 -5.73
C SER A 115 7.91 25.35 -6.66
N TYR A 116 6.67 25.75 -6.38
CA TYR A 116 6.00 26.83 -7.10
C TYR A 116 5.20 27.69 -6.12
N THR A 117 4.90 28.94 -6.48
CA THR A 117 4.00 29.79 -5.71
C THR A 117 2.65 29.83 -6.40
N ASP A 118 1.56 29.53 -5.68
CA ASP A 118 0.22 29.61 -6.25
C ASP A 118 -0.25 31.06 -6.44
N LYS A 119 -1.42 31.23 -7.05
CA LYS A 119 -2.02 32.56 -7.29
C LYS A 119 -2.34 33.35 -6.01
N ASN A 120 -2.34 32.70 -4.85
CA ASN A 120 -2.61 33.29 -3.55
C ASN A 120 -1.31 33.52 -2.75
N GLY A 121 -0.14 33.37 -3.37
CA GLY A 121 1.16 33.52 -2.70
C GLY A 121 1.59 32.32 -1.86
N ARG A 122 0.87 31.19 -1.88
CA ARG A 122 1.21 30.00 -1.10
C ARG A 122 2.36 29.26 -1.78
N LYS A 123 3.42 28.96 -1.02
CA LYS A 123 4.52 28.09 -1.47
C LYS A 123 4.05 26.64 -1.50
N CYS A 124 4.09 26.05 -2.68
CA CYS A 124 3.59 24.73 -2.99
C CYS A 124 4.70 23.85 -3.55
N ARG A 125 4.50 22.53 -3.47
CA ARG A 125 5.41 21.53 -4.04
C ARG A 125 4.68 20.65 -5.05
N LEU A 126 5.38 20.31 -6.12
CA LEU A 126 5.00 19.30 -7.09
C LEU A 126 5.93 18.10 -6.94
N LEU A 127 5.37 16.90 -7.01
CA LEU A 127 6.11 15.66 -7.19
C LEU A 127 5.90 15.20 -8.62
N TYR A 128 7.00 15.07 -9.36
CA TYR A 128 7.03 14.39 -10.64
C TYR A 128 7.50 12.96 -10.44
N TYR A 129 6.89 12.02 -11.14
CA TYR A 129 7.26 10.62 -11.04
C TYR A 129 6.81 9.80 -12.26
N THR A 130 7.48 8.68 -12.48
CA THR A 130 7.17 7.75 -13.57
C THR A 130 6.35 6.56 -13.09
N GLY A 131 5.82 5.77 -14.04
CA GLY A 131 5.43 4.41 -13.73
C GLY A 131 6.64 3.46 -13.66
N CYS A 132 6.38 2.17 -13.61
CA CYS A 132 7.41 1.13 -13.65
C CYS A 132 7.24 0.17 -14.84
N GLY A 133 8.31 -0.57 -15.17
CA GLY A 133 8.32 -1.50 -16.31
C GLY A 133 8.02 -0.78 -17.62
N ALA A 134 7.01 -1.26 -18.34
CA ALA A 134 6.52 -0.63 -19.59
C ALA A 134 6.05 0.82 -19.41
N TRP A 135 5.78 1.26 -18.17
CA TRP A 135 5.26 2.60 -17.85
C TRP A 135 6.32 3.58 -17.37
N LYS A 136 7.62 3.23 -17.43
CA LYS A 136 8.73 4.10 -17.03
C LYS A 136 8.80 5.43 -17.81
N HIS A 137 8.18 5.49 -18.98
CA HIS A 137 8.16 6.68 -19.85
C HIS A 137 6.94 7.58 -19.61
N LYS A 138 5.90 7.08 -18.95
CA LYS A 138 4.73 7.89 -18.61
C LYS A 138 5.07 8.74 -17.41
N LEU A 139 4.90 10.05 -17.57
CA LEU A 139 5.13 11.03 -16.52
C LEU A 139 3.82 11.41 -15.84
N TYR A 140 3.84 11.41 -14.52
CA TYR A 140 2.75 11.81 -13.65
C TYR A 140 3.22 12.95 -12.74
N THR A 141 2.26 13.75 -12.29
CA THR A 141 2.49 14.85 -11.37
C THR A 141 1.47 14.80 -10.24
N PHE A 142 1.95 14.98 -9.01
CA PHE A 142 1.13 15.18 -7.84
C PHE A 142 1.39 16.56 -7.24
N ASP A 143 0.33 17.33 -7.05
CA ASP A 143 0.36 18.66 -6.45
C ASP A 143 -0.01 18.58 -4.97
N PHE A 144 0.95 18.84 -4.08
CA PHE A 144 0.72 18.73 -2.63
C PHE A 144 -0.26 19.78 -2.10
N CYS A 145 -0.30 20.97 -2.70
CA CYS A 145 -1.23 22.01 -2.27
C CYS A 145 -2.65 21.69 -2.73
N ARG A 146 -2.81 21.31 -4.00
CA ARG A 146 -4.12 21.01 -4.57
C ARG A 146 -4.60 19.61 -4.24
N ARG A 147 -3.70 18.75 -3.71
CA ARG A 147 -3.94 17.33 -3.39
C ARG A 147 -4.55 16.58 -4.56
N ARG A 148 -3.97 16.82 -5.74
CA ARG A 148 -4.48 16.29 -7.00
C ARG A 148 -3.38 15.65 -7.80
N CYS A 149 -3.72 14.47 -8.31
CA CYS A 149 -2.89 13.71 -9.22
C CYS A 149 -3.29 13.98 -10.68
N ARG A 150 -2.33 14.19 -11.59
CA ARG A 150 -2.58 14.33 -13.03
C ARG A 150 -1.55 13.58 -13.86
N VAL A 151 -1.99 13.07 -15.01
CA VAL A 151 -1.08 12.60 -16.07
C VAL A 151 -0.50 13.82 -16.76
N TYR A 152 0.83 13.85 -16.92
CA TYR A 152 1.49 14.91 -17.67
C TYR A 152 1.41 14.59 -19.16
N LEU A 153 0.37 15.12 -19.82
CA LEU A 153 0.20 15.06 -21.27
C LEU A 153 1.01 16.21 -21.89
N GLY A 154 2.32 16.05 -22.03
CA GLY A 154 3.20 17.08 -22.57
C GLY A 154 2.79 17.50 -23.99
N ARG A 155 1.95 18.52 -24.13
CA ARG A 155 1.55 19.09 -25.43
C ARG A 155 2.66 19.91 -26.09
N ARG A 156 3.79 20.10 -25.40
CA ARG A 156 5.00 20.70 -25.95
C ARG A 156 6.16 19.84 -25.49
N LYS A 157 7.07 19.49 -26.40
CA LYS A 157 8.32 18.74 -26.17
C LYS A 157 9.31 19.45 -25.24
N LYS A 158 8.85 20.16 -24.21
CA LYS A 158 9.68 20.56 -23.09
C LYS A 158 9.44 19.52 -22.01
N TYR A 159 10.43 18.64 -21.84
CA TYR A 159 10.61 17.90 -20.60
C TYR A 159 10.37 18.86 -19.42
N PRO A 160 9.74 18.40 -18.33
CA PRO A 160 9.63 19.22 -17.13
C PRO A 160 11.04 19.70 -16.74
N PRO A 161 11.22 21.00 -16.47
CA PRO A 161 12.51 21.53 -16.01
C PRO A 161 12.94 20.79 -14.74
N GLY A 162 14.24 20.50 -14.60
CA GLY A 162 14.80 19.96 -13.37
C GLY A 162 14.74 18.43 -13.18
N LYS A 163 14.63 17.62 -14.25
CA LYS A 163 14.93 16.19 -14.15
C LYS A 163 16.38 16.04 -13.63
N PRO A 164 16.63 15.36 -12.50
CA PRO A 164 18.00 15.01 -12.11
C PRO A 164 18.62 14.19 -13.24
N GLN A 165 19.83 14.57 -13.68
CA GLN A 165 20.61 13.80 -14.65
C GLN A 165 21.00 12.45 -14.06
#